data_AF-A0A2N8C418-F1
#
_entry.id   AF-A0A2N8C418-F1
#
_cell.length_a   1.000
_cell.length_b   1.000
_cell.length_c   1.000
_cell.angle_alpha   90.00
_cell.angle_beta   90.00
_cell.angle_gamma   90.00
#
_symmetry.space_group_name_H-M   'P 1'
#
loop_
_entity.id
_entity.type
_entity.pdbx_description
1 polymer ?
#
loop_
_entity_poly.entity_id
_entity_poly.type
_entity_poly.pdbx_seq_one_letter_code
_entity_poly.pdbx_strand_id
1 'polypeptide(L)'
;MELPLETVALFSLKLAYETEDQSPILRDDLMMGDYQRDVFGLLVRRGDVETIKVKVAECVGLALEAIGGTGTPLGRELNRLSGDFSAAQTLEQLDSPLTALKDYLKDIQ
;
A
#
# COMPACT_ATOMS: atom_id res chain seq x y z
N MET A 1 10.45 1.68 8.08
CA MET A 1 9.25 2.29 7.47
C MET A 1 9.30 2.36 5.94
N GLU A 2 10.36 2.86 5.31
CA GLU A 2 10.44 3.10 3.85
C GLU A 2 10.23 1.84 2.99
N LEU A 3 10.95 0.76 3.31
CA LEU A 3 10.81 -0.53 2.62
C LEU A 3 9.41 -1.14 2.81
N PRO A 4 8.81 -1.12 4.03
CA PRO A 4 7.40 -1.48 4.19
C PRO A 4 6.42 -0.65 3.34
N LEU A 5 6.62 0.67 3.19
CA LEU A 5 5.77 1.51 2.33
C LEU A 5 5.84 1.09 0.85
N GLU A 6 7.05 0.90 0.32
CA GLU A 6 7.24 0.38 -1.04
C GLU A 6 6.59 -1.01 -1.21
N THR A 7 6.70 -1.86 -0.19
CA THR A 7 6.14 -3.22 -0.23
C THR A 7 4.62 -3.21 -0.26
N VAL A 8 3.97 -2.33 0.51
CA VAL A 8 2.51 -2.12 0.46
C VAL A 8 2.09 -1.68 -0.95
N ALA A 9 2.79 -0.72 -1.54
CA ALA A 9 2.49 -0.25 -2.87
C ALA A 9 2.65 -1.36 -3.91
N LEU A 10 3.76 -2.10 -3.86
CA LEU A 10 4.02 -3.21 -4.77
C LEU A 10 2.91 -4.26 -4.67
N PHE A 11 2.60 -4.80 -3.50
CA PHE A 11 1.57 -5.84 -3.37
C PHE A 11 0.18 -5.34 -3.77
N SER A 12 -0.14 -4.09 -3.48
CA SER A 12 -1.41 -3.51 -3.91
C SER A 12 -1.54 -3.41 -5.43
N LEU A 13 -0.49 -2.95 -6.11
CA LEU A 13 -0.47 -2.83 -7.56
C LEU A 13 -0.45 -4.21 -8.24
N LYS A 14 0.27 -5.18 -7.66
CA LYS A 14 0.24 -6.57 -8.13
C LYS A 14 -1.18 -7.14 -8.10
N LEU A 15 -1.89 -7.00 -6.98
CA LEU A 15 -3.29 -7.42 -6.87
C LEU A 15 -4.20 -6.76 -7.91
N ALA A 16 -3.95 -5.48 -8.21
CA ALA A 16 -4.79 -4.71 -9.12
C ALA A 16 -4.56 -5.02 -10.61
N TYR A 17 -3.34 -5.38 -10.98
CA TYR A 17 -2.93 -5.36 -12.38
C TYR A 17 -2.22 -6.64 -12.85
N GLU A 18 -1.63 -7.44 -11.95
CA GLU A 18 -1.10 -8.74 -12.35
C GLU A 18 -2.23 -9.73 -12.59
N THR A 19 -2.33 -10.19 -13.83
CA THR A 19 -3.25 -11.24 -14.28
C THR A 19 -2.42 -12.40 -14.83
N GLU A 20 -2.98 -13.62 -14.91
CA GLU A 20 -2.24 -14.86 -15.23
C GLU A 20 -1.38 -14.81 -16.51
N ASP A 21 -1.66 -13.89 -17.43
CA ASP A 21 -0.95 -13.76 -18.71
C ASP A 21 -0.11 -12.46 -18.84
N GLN A 22 -0.08 -11.62 -17.81
CA GLN A 22 0.68 -10.36 -17.85
C GLN A 22 2.05 -10.48 -17.18
N SER A 23 3.01 -9.69 -17.67
CA SER A 23 4.32 -9.57 -17.02
C SER A 23 4.14 -9.09 -15.58
N PRO A 24 4.86 -9.69 -14.62
CA PRO A 24 4.77 -9.28 -13.23
C PRO A 24 5.26 -7.85 -13.07
N ILE A 25 4.54 -7.06 -12.28
CA ILE A 25 4.96 -5.75 -11.80
C ILE A 25 6.16 -5.94 -10.88
N LEU A 26 7.26 -5.30 -11.26
CA LEU A 26 8.49 -5.26 -10.51
C LEU A 26 8.70 -3.87 -9.91
N ARG A 27 9.61 -3.77 -8.94
CA ARG A 27 9.99 -2.48 -8.32
C ARG A 27 10.46 -1.43 -9.34
N ASP A 28 11.07 -1.89 -10.44
CA ASP A 28 11.63 -1.04 -11.48
C ASP A 28 10.62 -0.75 -12.62
N ASP A 29 9.37 -1.23 -12.50
CA ASP A 29 8.30 -0.93 -13.45
C ASP A 29 7.91 0.55 -13.38
N LEU A 30 7.50 1.14 -14.51
CA LEU A 30 7.06 2.54 -14.57
C LEU A 30 5.87 2.80 -13.64
N MET A 31 4.99 1.81 -13.43
CA MET A 31 3.87 1.92 -12.49
C MET A 31 4.32 2.07 -11.03
N MET A 32 5.51 1.57 -10.68
CA MET A 32 6.08 1.69 -9.34
C MET A 32 6.82 3.00 -9.10
N GLY A 33 7.09 3.81 -10.14
CA GLY A 33 7.99 4.96 -10.06
C GLY A 33 7.70 5.92 -8.91
N ASP A 34 6.42 6.21 -8.66
CA ASP A 34 5.96 7.11 -7.61
C ASP A 34 5.88 6.49 -6.21
N TYR A 35 6.19 5.20 -6.10
CA TYR A 35 6.04 4.38 -4.89
C TYR A 35 7.31 3.60 -4.55
N GLN A 36 8.44 3.93 -5.18
CA GLN A 36 9.73 3.33 -4.87
C GLN A 36 10.22 3.76 -3.48
N ARG A 37 11.08 2.92 -2.88
CA ARG A 37 11.67 3.16 -1.56
C ARG A 37 12.29 4.55 -1.44
N ASP A 38 12.96 5.05 -2.49
CA ASP A 38 13.66 6.33 -2.44
C ASP A 38 12.70 7.52 -2.39
N VAL A 39 11.54 7.41 -3.06
CA VAL A 39 10.44 8.39 -2.98
C VAL A 39 9.87 8.43 -1.57
N PHE A 40 9.52 7.26 -1.02
CA PHE A 40 9.05 7.18 0.37
C PHE A 40 10.12 7.63 1.37
N GLY A 41 11.39 7.31 1.14
CA GLY A 41 12.52 7.77 1.95
C GLY A 41 12.62 9.28 2.05
N LEU A 42 12.33 10.01 0.96
CA LEU A 42 12.28 11.46 1.00
C LEU A 42 11.12 11.98 1.86
N LEU A 43 9.93 11.39 1.73
CA LEU A 43 8.75 11.79 2.51
C LEU A 43 8.93 11.51 4.00
N VAL A 44 9.48 10.35 4.35
CA VAL A 44 9.80 9.98 5.74
C VAL A 44 10.81 10.95 6.34
N ARG A 45 11.90 11.28 5.62
CA ARG A 45 12.88 12.26 6.11
C ARG A 45 12.30 13.67 6.31
N ARG A 46 11.27 14.03 5.54
CA ARG A 46 10.58 15.33 5.66
C ARG A 46 9.48 15.35 6.72
N GLY A 47 9.10 14.21 7.29
CA GLY A 47 7.94 14.14 8.17
C GLY A 47 6.62 14.31 7.43
N ASP A 48 6.58 14.07 6.12
CA ASP A 48 5.42 14.33 5.27
C ASP A 48 4.40 13.17 5.37
N VAL A 49 3.77 13.08 6.55
CA VAL A 49 2.81 12.03 6.90
C VAL A 49 1.60 12.03 5.97
N GLU A 50 1.10 13.20 5.61
CA GLU A 50 -0.10 13.32 4.78
C GLU A 50 0.16 12.81 3.35
N THR A 51 1.30 13.16 2.74
CA THR A 51 1.63 12.62 1.40
C THR A 51 1.87 11.12 1.44
N ILE A 52 2.47 10.59 2.51
CA ILE A 52 2.60 9.13 2.71
C ILE A 52 1.23 8.47 2.74
N LYS A 53 0.29 9.04 3.51
CA LYS A 53 -1.08 8.52 3.64
C LYS A 53 -1.83 8.52 2.32
N VAL A 54 -1.73 9.62 1.56
CA VAL A 54 -2.34 9.71 0.22
C VAL A 54 -1.82 8.61 -0.69
N LYS A 55 -0.49 8.46 -0.81
CA LYS A 55 0.12 7.44 -1.69
C LYS A 55 -0.26 6.02 -1.32
N VAL A 56 -0.28 5.71 -0.02
CA VAL A 56 -0.73 4.38 0.45
C VAL A 56 -2.21 4.18 0.17
N ALA A 57 -3.05 5.20 0.38
CA ALA A 57 -4.48 5.11 0.11
C ALA A 57 -4.78 4.91 -1.38
N GLU A 58 -4.02 5.55 -2.28
CA GLU A 58 -4.12 5.34 -3.73
C GLU A 58 -3.86 3.87 -4.09
N CYS A 59 -2.74 3.30 -3.64
CA CYS A 59 -2.41 1.90 -3.89
C CYS A 59 -3.46 0.94 -3.28
N VAL A 60 -3.79 1.12 -2.01
CA VAL A 60 -4.73 0.25 -1.29
C VAL A 60 -6.15 0.35 -1.88
N GLY A 61 -6.54 1.52 -2.39
CA GLY A 61 -7.80 1.70 -3.11
C GLY A 61 -7.90 0.83 -4.37
N LEU A 62 -6.83 0.78 -5.17
CA LEU A 62 -6.75 -0.09 -6.35
C LEU A 62 -6.84 -1.57 -5.98
N ALA A 63 -6.11 -1.99 -4.94
CA ALA A 63 -6.18 -3.36 -4.44
C ALA A 63 -7.58 -3.71 -3.92
N LEU A 64 -8.23 -2.77 -3.21
CA LEU A 64 -9.58 -2.94 -2.70
C LEU A 64 -10.58 -3.16 -3.83
N GLU A 65 -10.51 -2.37 -4.90
CA GLU A 65 -11.35 -2.55 -6.08
C GLU A 65 -11.13 -3.92 -6.73
N ALA A 66 -9.86 -4.33 -6.87
CA ALA A 66 -9.48 -5.60 -7.49
C ALA A 66 -10.04 -6.83 -6.78
N ILE A 67 -10.12 -6.79 -5.44
CA ILE A 67 -10.67 -7.89 -4.62
C ILE A 67 -12.19 -7.78 -4.39
N GLY A 68 -12.90 -6.99 -5.21
CA GLY A 68 -14.36 -6.86 -5.17
C GLY A 68 -14.90 -5.87 -4.12
N GLY A 69 -14.04 -4.97 -3.64
CA GLY A 69 -14.40 -3.93 -2.68
C GLY A 69 -14.85 -4.47 -1.33
N THR A 70 -15.52 -3.62 -0.55
CA THR A 70 -16.07 -3.98 0.78
C THR A 70 -17.23 -4.99 0.73
N GLY A 71 -17.64 -5.41 -0.46
CA GLY A 71 -18.57 -6.52 -0.65
C GLY A 71 -17.97 -7.87 -0.22
N THR A 72 -16.66 -8.04 -0.30
CA THR A 72 -15.98 -9.30 0.06
C THR A 72 -15.46 -9.28 1.50
N PRO A 73 -15.31 -10.45 2.16
CA PRO A 73 -14.62 -10.51 3.46
C PRO A 73 -13.22 -9.91 3.40
N LEU A 74 -12.49 -10.17 2.30
CA LEU A 74 -11.13 -9.67 2.12
C LEU A 74 -11.08 -8.14 1.99
N GLY A 75 -12.00 -7.55 1.21
CA GLY A 75 -12.04 -6.10 1.05
C GLY A 75 -12.53 -5.36 2.29
N ARG A 76 -13.38 -5.97 3.13
CA ARG A 76 -13.76 -5.37 4.42
C ARG A 76 -12.57 -5.24 5.36
N GLU A 77 -11.76 -6.29 5.46
CA GLU A 77 -10.57 -6.26 6.31
C GLU A 77 -9.52 -5.28 5.77
N LEU A 78 -9.30 -5.26 4.44
CA LEU A 78 -8.40 -4.28 3.81
C LEU A 78 -8.85 -2.84 4.10
N ASN A 79 -10.14 -2.55 3.96
CA ASN A 79 -10.70 -1.23 4.25
C ASN A 79 -10.57 -0.86 5.73
N ARG A 80 -10.73 -1.81 6.65
CA ARG A 80 -10.53 -1.60 8.09
C ARG A 80 -9.07 -1.21 8.38
N LEU A 81 -8.11 -1.99 7.86
CA LEU A 81 -6.68 -1.73 8.03
C LEU A 81 -6.24 -0.40 7.39
N SER A 82 -6.82 -0.06 6.23
CA SER A 82 -6.61 1.23 5.57
C SER A 82 -7.11 2.40 6.42
N GLY A 83 -8.26 2.21 7.09
CA GLY A 83 -8.81 3.15 8.06
C GLY A 83 -7.88 3.35 9.28
N ASP A 84 -7.35 2.26 9.84
CA ASP A 84 -6.40 2.31 10.96
C ASP A 84 -5.12 3.08 10.57
N PHE A 85 -4.59 2.83 9.37
CA PHE A 85 -3.43 3.56 8.85
C PHE A 85 -3.72 5.04 8.61
N SER A 86 -4.89 5.36 8.06
CA SER A 86 -5.31 6.74 7.79
C SER A 86 -5.56 7.56 9.07
N ALA A 87 -5.88 6.90 10.18
CA ALA A 87 -6.08 7.53 11.47
C ALA A 87 -4.77 7.97 12.16
N ALA A 88 -3.62 7.46 11.72
CA ALA A 88 -2.32 7.87 12.26
C ALA A 88 -2.02 9.35 11.95
N GLN A 89 -1.48 10.05 12.94
CA GLN A 89 -1.16 11.48 12.89
C GLN A 89 0.34 11.76 12.84
N THR A 90 1.17 10.79 13.24
CA THR A 90 2.64 10.92 13.24
C THR A 90 3.30 9.75 12.54
N LEU A 91 4.56 9.93 12.16
CA LEU A 91 5.37 8.88 11.52
C LEU A 91 5.50 7.63 12.41
N GLU A 92 5.66 7.82 13.72
CA GLU A 92 5.79 6.73 14.68
C GLU A 92 4.49 5.91 14.78
N GLN A 93 3.34 6.59 14.68
CA GLN A 93 2.03 5.93 14.70
C GLN A 93 1.75 5.12 13.43
N LEU A 94 2.49 5.34 12.33
CA LEU A 94 2.31 4.59 11.09
C LEU A 94 2.89 3.17 11.17
N ASP A 95 3.88 2.91 12.03
CA ASP A 95 4.66 1.66 11.95
C ASP A 95 3.82 0.39 12.15
N SER A 96 2.95 0.40 13.17
CA SER A 96 2.05 -0.72 13.46
C SER A 96 0.98 -0.94 12.37
N PRO A 97 0.16 0.06 11.99
CA PRO A 97 -0.84 -0.14 10.94
C PRO A 97 -0.22 -0.39 9.56
N LEU A 98 0.96 0.16 9.27
CA LEU A 98 1.71 -0.15 8.04
C LEU A 98 2.12 -1.62 7.99
N THR A 99 2.60 -2.16 9.10
CA THR A 99 2.98 -3.57 9.19
C THR A 99 1.77 -4.47 8.98
N ALA A 100 0.64 -4.14 9.60
CA ALA A 100 -0.61 -4.88 9.43
C ALA A 100 -1.11 -4.85 7.98
N LEU A 101 -1.10 -3.69 7.33
CA LEU A 101 -1.43 -3.56 5.90
C LEU A 101 -0.51 -4.41 5.02
N LYS A 102 0.81 -4.31 5.24
CA LYS A 102 1.83 -5.04 4.48
C LYS A 102 1.69 -6.55 4.62
N ASP A 103 1.48 -7.05 5.83
CA ASP A 103 1.31 -8.48 6.09
C ASP A 103 0.00 -8.98 5.47
N TYR A 104 -1.09 -8.22 5.61
CA TYR A 104 -2.38 -8.59 5.03
C TYR A 104 -2.35 -8.63 3.49
N LEU A 105 -1.79 -7.60 2.84
CA LEU A 105 -1.65 -7.54 1.39
C LEU A 105 -0.79 -8.69 0.86
N LYS A 106 0.25 -9.07 1.60
CA LYS A 106 1.11 -10.21 1.24
C LYS A 106 0.34 -11.53 1.23
N ASP A 107 -0.58 -11.71 2.18
CA ASP A 107 -1.32 -12.98 2.34
C ASP A 107 -2.40 -13.18 1.27
N ILE A 108 -2.86 -12.08 0.64
CA ILE A 108 -3.91 -12.11 -0.37
C ILE A 108 -3.38 -11.94 -1.81
N GLN A 109 -2.10 -11.54 -1.98
CA GLN A 109 -1.41 -11.32 -3.26
C GLN A 109 -0.80 -12.59 -3.84
#